data_AF-A0A1I7RZ48-F1
#
_entry.id   AF-A0A1I7RZ48-F1
#
_cell.length_a   1.000
_cell.length_b   1.000
_cell.length_c   1.000
_cell.angle_alpha   90.00
_cell.angle_beta   90.00
_cell.angle_gamma   90.00
#
_symmetry.space_group_name_H-M   'P 1'
#
loop_
_entity.id
_entity.type
_entity.pdbx_description
1 polymer ?
#
loop_
_entity_poly.entity_id
_entity_poly.type
_entity_poly.pdbx_seq_one_letter_code
_entity_poly.pdbx_strand_id
1 'polypeptide(L)'
;MKWLILLLTCMATVSCIERLRLDDIINWLEQDKEKKNDCDRGLLFDICQGVRPKARCSPQLALNKLLLLSELAGYNVNRAAVRERTALVVEDIHRLAKKANHSSIGIDLECFQKSICSVSERNGFRQLAGKTRRIASNIKTKSCHNPIDEAEYVGIYKAADFLDTLGVEMHKMSLKQQL
;
A
#
# COMPACT_ATOMS: atom_id res chain seq x y z
N MET A 1 23.36 -16.13 0.93
CA MET A 1 23.91 -14.76 0.73
C MET A 1 24.01 -14.40 -0.76
N LYS A 2 22.88 -14.15 -1.46
CA LYS A 2 22.89 -13.66 -2.88
C LYS A 2 21.75 -12.68 -3.25
N TRP A 3 20.91 -12.24 -2.31
CA TRP A 3 19.81 -11.29 -2.58
C TRP A 3 20.14 -9.84 -2.19
N LEU A 4 21.31 -9.60 -1.58
CA LEU A 4 21.71 -8.30 -1.04
C LEU A 4 22.15 -7.27 -2.11
N ILE A 5 22.37 -7.70 -3.36
CA ILE A 5 22.99 -6.85 -4.40
C ILE A 5 21.95 -6.20 -5.33
N LEU A 6 20.74 -6.75 -5.49
CA LEU A 6 19.72 -6.15 -6.36
C LEU A 6 18.98 -4.95 -5.74
N LEU A 7 19.06 -4.78 -4.42
CA LEU A 7 18.48 -3.63 -3.70
C LEU A 7 19.42 -2.43 -3.63
N LEU A 8 20.71 -2.60 -3.96
CA LEU A 8 21.74 -1.56 -3.80
C LEU A 8 21.98 -0.70 -5.05
N THR A 9 21.42 -1.03 -6.22
CA THR A 9 21.75 -0.33 -7.48
C THR A 9 20.66 0.59 -8.05
N CYS A 10 19.46 0.67 -7.47
CA CYS A 10 18.46 1.67 -7.92
C CYS A 10 18.28 2.87 -6.99
N MET A 11 19.03 2.94 -5.88
CA MET A 11 18.95 4.02 -4.88
C MET A 11 20.10 5.03 -4.96
N ALA A 12 21.07 4.82 -5.86
CA ALA A 12 22.20 5.73 -6.04
C ALA A 12 21.96 6.64 -7.24
N THR A 13 21.01 7.58 -7.10
CA THR A 13 20.93 8.92 -7.76
C THR A 13 19.48 9.36 -7.98
N VAL A 14 18.73 9.64 -6.91
CA VAL A 14 17.77 10.75 -6.96
C VAL A 14 17.99 11.59 -5.72
N SER A 15 18.75 12.65 -5.97
CA SER A 15 19.03 13.79 -5.10
C SER A 15 17.79 14.28 -4.36
N CYS A 16 17.95 14.53 -3.06
CA CYS A 16 17.25 15.54 -2.26
C CYS A 16 15.91 16.04 -2.81
N ILE A 17 14.83 15.36 -2.46
CA ILE A 17 13.52 16.00 -2.28
C ILE A 17 13.16 15.78 -0.81
N GLU A 18 12.81 16.87 -0.15
CA GLU A 18 12.49 16.96 1.26
C GLU A 18 11.62 15.79 1.71
N ARG A 19 12.10 15.09 2.75
CA ARG A 19 11.36 14.06 3.48
C ARG A 19 10.05 14.66 3.98
N LEU A 20 8.97 14.47 3.23
CA LEU A 20 7.60 14.65 3.70
C LEU A 20 7.43 13.79 4.95
N ARG A 21 7.15 14.45 6.07
CA ARG A 21 6.84 13.75 7.32
C ARG A 21 5.50 13.06 7.11
N LEU A 22 5.31 11.91 7.77
CA LEU A 22 4.01 11.23 7.79
C LEU A 22 2.87 12.20 8.20
N ASP A 23 3.20 13.23 8.98
CA ASP A 23 2.32 14.31 9.41
C ASP A 23 1.85 15.22 8.25
N ASP A 24 2.66 15.41 7.21
CA ASP A 24 2.27 16.18 6.02
C ASP A 24 1.27 15.40 5.16
N ILE A 25 1.42 14.08 5.12
CA ILE A 25 0.46 13.16 4.50
C ILE A 25 -0.86 13.17 5.30
N ILE A 26 -0.80 13.23 6.64
CA ILE A 26 -1.98 13.32 7.52
C ILE A 26 -2.69 14.67 7.35
N ASN A 27 -1.97 15.79 7.33
CA ASN A 27 -2.54 17.12 7.10
C ASN A 27 -3.21 17.22 5.72
N TRP A 28 -2.68 16.52 4.72
CA TRP A 28 -3.27 16.45 3.39
C TRP A 28 -4.57 15.62 3.35
N LEU A 29 -4.65 14.51 4.11
CA LEU A 29 -5.88 13.72 4.29
C LEU A 29 -7.03 14.55 4.88
N GLU A 30 -6.74 15.58 5.66
CA GLU A 30 -7.75 16.48 6.22
C GLU A 30 -8.22 17.55 5.22
N GLN A 31 -7.39 17.93 4.25
CA GLN A 31 -7.68 18.98 3.25
C GLN A 31 -8.47 18.47 2.02
N ASP A 32 -8.46 17.16 1.74
CA ASP A 32 -9.05 16.56 0.52
C ASP A 32 -10.57 16.30 0.62
N LYS A 33 -11.27 16.85 1.63
CA LYS A 33 -12.71 16.62 1.85
C LYS A 33 -13.64 17.30 0.84
N GLU A 34 -13.14 18.13 -0.07
CA GLU A 34 -13.97 18.89 -1.01
C GLU A 34 -13.41 18.85 -2.43
N LYS A 35 -13.80 17.86 -3.23
CA LYS A 35 -14.00 17.95 -4.69
C LYS A 35 -14.58 16.65 -5.25
N LYS A 36 -15.77 16.70 -5.85
CA LYS A 36 -16.35 15.62 -6.68
C LYS A 36 -16.05 15.90 -8.15
N ASN A 37 -15.59 14.90 -8.90
CA ASN A 37 -15.46 14.94 -10.36
C ASN A 37 -15.98 13.63 -11.01
N ASP A 38 -16.65 13.81 -12.16
CA ASP A 38 -17.49 12.86 -12.89
C ASP A 38 -16.73 11.92 -13.87
N CYS A 39 -15.84 11.04 -13.39
CA CYS A 39 -15.39 9.83 -14.14
C CYS A 39 -16.11 8.58 -13.56
N ASP A 40 -17.42 8.46 -13.76
CA ASP A 40 -18.27 7.39 -13.18
C ASP A 40 -18.86 6.41 -14.22
N ARG A 41 -18.02 5.82 -15.08
CA ARG A 41 -18.43 4.64 -15.90
C ARG A 41 -17.61 3.36 -15.70
N GLY A 42 -16.54 3.40 -14.92
CA GLY A 42 -15.84 2.18 -14.49
C GLY A 42 -16.27 1.75 -13.10
N LEU A 43 -16.35 0.44 -12.85
CA LEU A 43 -16.57 -0.09 -11.50
C LEU A 43 -15.39 0.33 -10.61
N LEU A 44 -15.63 1.28 -9.70
CA LEU A 44 -14.73 1.52 -8.59
C LEU A 44 -14.89 0.39 -7.58
N PHE A 45 -13.76 -0.16 -7.15
CA PHE A 45 -13.74 -1.18 -6.12
C PHE A 45 -13.84 -0.53 -4.74
N ASP A 46 -14.72 -1.04 -3.90
CA ASP A 46 -14.75 -0.69 -2.48
C ASP A 46 -13.50 -1.24 -1.78
N ILE A 47 -12.57 -0.34 -1.45
CA ILE A 47 -11.36 -0.67 -0.69
C ILE A 47 -11.70 -0.97 0.78
N CYS A 48 -12.80 -0.44 1.31
CA CYS A 48 -13.24 -0.65 2.69
C CYS A 48 -13.94 -2.00 2.89
N GLN A 49 -14.23 -2.74 1.82
CA GLN A 49 -14.85 -4.05 1.89
C GLN A 49 -14.11 -4.97 2.88
N GLY A 50 -14.84 -5.51 3.86
CA GLY A 50 -14.32 -6.42 4.89
C GLY A 50 -13.60 -5.74 6.08
N VAL A 51 -13.52 -4.40 6.11
CA VAL A 51 -12.98 -3.65 7.24
C VAL A 51 -14.02 -3.55 8.36
N ARG A 52 -13.63 -3.85 9.61
CA ARG A 52 -14.54 -3.70 10.76
C ARG A 52 -14.74 -2.21 11.09
N PRO A 53 -15.98 -1.68 11.18
CA PRO A 53 -16.27 -0.25 11.34
C PRO A 53 -15.69 0.43 12.60
N LYS A 54 -15.39 -0.34 13.65
CA LYS A 54 -14.94 0.18 14.96
C LYS A 54 -13.47 -0.10 15.28
N ALA A 55 -12.68 -0.59 14.33
CA ALA A 55 -11.27 -0.88 14.59
C ALA A 55 -10.49 0.44 14.72
N ARG A 56 -10.08 0.79 15.94
CA ARG A 56 -9.08 1.86 16.16
C ARG A 56 -7.79 1.42 15.47
N CYS A 57 -7.42 2.12 14.39
CA CYS A 57 -6.21 1.83 13.64
C CYS A 57 -5.45 3.13 13.40
N SER A 58 -4.43 3.38 14.22
CA SER A 58 -3.49 4.48 13.99
C SER A 58 -2.41 4.06 12.97
N PRO A 59 -1.71 5.00 12.33
CA PRO A 59 -0.60 4.68 11.44
C PRO A 59 0.47 3.82 12.11
N GLN A 60 0.73 4.06 13.40
CA GLN A 60 1.69 3.27 14.18
C GLN A 60 1.21 1.83 14.42
N LEU A 61 -0.09 1.61 14.63
CA LEU A 61 -0.65 0.26 14.76
C LEU A 61 -0.60 -0.49 13.43
N ALA A 62 -0.91 0.18 12.32
CA ALA A 62 -0.77 -0.42 10.99
C ALA A 62 0.68 -0.81 10.71
N LEU A 63 1.64 0.07 11.02
CA LEU A 63 3.07 -0.21 10.87
C LEU A 63 3.53 -1.40 11.74
N ASN A 64 3.08 -1.46 13.00
CA ASN A 64 3.39 -2.60 13.88
C ASN A 64 2.80 -3.90 13.35
N LYS A 65 1.59 -3.87 12.75
CA LYS A 65 0.97 -5.06 12.18
C LYS A 65 1.71 -5.53 10.93
N LEU A 66 2.17 -4.63 10.07
CA LEU A 66 3.02 -4.98 8.92
C LEU A 66 4.36 -5.61 9.35
N LEU A 67 4.96 -5.07 10.41
CA LEU A 67 6.18 -5.62 11.00
C LEU A 67 5.95 -7.06 11.50
N LEU A 68 4.92 -7.26 12.33
CA LEU A 68 4.55 -8.58 12.84
C LEU A 68 4.26 -9.58 11.71
N LEU A 69 3.48 -9.18 10.71
CA LEU A 69 3.19 -10.06 9.57
C LEU A 69 4.48 -10.45 8.82
N SER A 70 5.43 -9.52 8.69
CA SER A 70 6.72 -9.80 8.02
C SER A 70 7.57 -10.79 8.84
N GLU A 71 7.60 -10.65 10.16
CA GLU A 71 8.26 -11.59 11.07
C GLU A 71 7.64 -12.99 10.99
N LEU A 72 6.30 -13.07 10.96
CA LEU A 72 5.58 -14.33 10.78
C LEU A 72 5.82 -14.98 9.41
N ALA A 73 6.12 -14.17 8.39
CA ALA A 73 6.57 -14.67 7.09
C ALA A 73 8.04 -15.14 7.08
N GLY A 74 8.75 -15.08 8.21
CA GLY A 74 10.13 -15.52 8.35
C GLY A 74 11.16 -14.46 7.96
N TYR A 75 10.76 -13.20 7.80
CA TYR A 75 11.66 -12.10 7.47
C TYR A 75 12.08 -11.34 8.72
N ASN A 76 13.39 -11.17 8.90
CA ASN A 76 13.93 -10.26 9.90
C ASN A 76 14.05 -8.85 9.30
N VAL A 77 13.02 -8.03 9.48
CA VAL A 77 12.98 -6.65 9.00
C VAL A 77 12.88 -5.70 10.18
N ASN A 78 13.60 -4.58 10.13
CA ASN A 78 13.47 -3.56 11.16
C ASN A 78 12.29 -2.62 10.84
N ARG A 79 11.77 -1.96 11.87
CA ARG A 79 10.63 -1.03 11.75
C ARG A 79 10.88 0.11 10.75
N ALA A 80 12.13 0.59 10.65
CA ALA A 80 12.48 1.68 9.75
C ALA A 80 12.31 1.26 8.28
N ALA A 81 12.76 0.07 7.91
CA ALA A 81 12.63 -0.48 6.57
C ALA A 81 11.16 -0.70 6.17
N VAL A 82 10.33 -1.21 7.10
CA VAL A 82 8.89 -1.35 6.86
C VAL A 82 8.24 0.02 6.66
N ARG A 83 8.61 1.01 7.46
CA ARG A 83 8.11 2.39 7.35
C ARG A 83 8.50 3.03 6.03
N GLU A 84 9.77 2.97 5.65
CA GLU A 84 10.30 3.53 4.41
C GLU A 84 9.60 2.92 3.20
N ARG A 85 9.49 1.60 3.15
CA ARG A 85 8.82 0.93 2.03
C ARG A 85 7.32 1.26 1.96
N THR A 86 6.66 1.38 3.10
CA THR A 86 5.25 1.79 3.15
C THR A 86 5.10 3.23 2.62
N ALA A 87 5.99 4.14 3.01
CA ALA A 87 5.98 5.52 2.56
C ALA A 87 6.17 5.62 1.04
N LEU A 88 7.13 4.89 0.46
CA LEU A 88 7.36 4.87 -0.99
C LEU A 88 6.12 4.41 -1.78
N VAL A 89 5.41 3.39 -1.29
CA VAL A 89 4.18 2.91 -1.94
C VAL A 89 3.06 3.95 -1.84
N VAL A 90 2.89 4.57 -0.67
CA VAL A 90 1.89 5.62 -0.45
C VAL A 90 2.20 6.86 -1.30
N GLU A 91 3.46 7.27 -1.40
CA GLU A 91 3.90 8.37 -2.25
C GLU A 91 3.61 8.10 -3.74
N ASP A 92 3.91 6.89 -4.23
CA ASP A 92 3.62 6.52 -5.61
C ASP A 92 2.11 6.50 -5.89
N ILE A 93 1.30 5.99 -4.95
CA ILE A 93 -0.16 6.06 -5.00
C ILE A 93 -0.64 7.52 -5.08
N HIS A 94 -0.11 8.41 -4.25
CA HIS A 94 -0.49 9.83 -4.27
C HIS A 94 -0.09 10.51 -5.58
N ARG A 95 1.13 10.28 -6.07
CA ARG A 95 1.62 10.82 -7.33
C ARG A 95 0.68 10.44 -8.48
N LEU A 96 0.29 9.17 -8.56
CA LEU A 96 -0.61 8.67 -9.59
C LEU A 96 -2.05 9.18 -9.40
N ALA A 97 -2.57 9.19 -8.19
CA ALA A 97 -3.91 9.72 -7.89
C ALA A 97 -4.04 11.20 -8.27
N LYS A 98 -3.01 12.00 -7.97
CA LYS A 98 -2.95 13.41 -8.39
C LYS A 98 -2.98 13.55 -9.92
N LYS A 99 -2.19 12.74 -10.62
CA LYS A 99 -2.18 12.73 -12.09
C LYS A 99 -3.53 12.31 -12.69
N ALA A 100 -4.23 11.41 -12.01
CA ALA A 100 -5.55 10.91 -12.37
C ALA A 100 -6.72 11.82 -11.93
N ASN A 101 -6.46 12.93 -11.22
CA ASN A 101 -7.49 13.74 -10.57
C ASN A 101 -8.43 12.93 -9.64
N HIS A 102 -7.89 11.90 -8.98
CA HIS A 102 -8.63 11.07 -8.01
C HIS A 102 -8.67 11.74 -6.64
N SER A 103 -9.62 12.67 -6.46
CA SER A 103 -9.82 13.47 -5.24
C SER A 103 -10.36 12.68 -4.03
N SER A 104 -10.65 11.38 -4.16
CA SER A 104 -11.07 10.55 -3.04
C SER A 104 -10.05 9.48 -2.66
N ILE A 105 -8.80 9.62 -3.11
CA ILE A 105 -7.73 8.68 -2.77
C ILE A 105 -7.45 8.63 -1.26
N GLY A 106 -7.69 9.73 -0.54
CA GLY A 106 -7.56 9.75 0.92
C GLY A 106 -8.46 8.73 1.63
N ILE A 107 -9.69 8.54 1.12
CA ILE A 107 -10.63 7.53 1.65
C ILE A 107 -10.12 6.12 1.36
N ASP A 108 -9.63 5.87 0.15
CA ASP A 108 -9.05 4.57 -0.24
C ASP A 108 -7.84 4.21 0.66
N LEU A 109 -6.96 5.18 0.92
CA LEU A 109 -5.80 5.01 1.79
C LEU A 109 -6.18 4.81 3.26
N GLU A 110 -7.17 5.53 3.77
CA GLU A 110 -7.69 5.32 5.13
C GLU A 110 -8.27 3.91 5.28
N CYS A 111 -9.03 3.45 4.29
CA CYS A 111 -9.58 2.10 4.27
C CYS A 111 -8.51 1.02 4.11
N PHE A 112 -7.45 1.29 3.34
CA PHE A 112 -6.29 0.41 3.27
C PHE A 112 -5.57 0.30 4.63
N GLN A 113 -5.34 1.43 5.30
CA GLN A 113 -4.77 1.45 6.66
C GLN A 113 -5.62 0.62 7.63
N LYS A 114 -6.94 0.83 7.66
CA LYS A 114 -7.84 0.04 8.51
C LYS A 114 -7.82 -1.44 8.14
N SER A 115 -7.66 -1.77 6.86
CA SER A 115 -7.52 -3.15 6.39
C SER A 115 -6.26 -3.81 6.95
N ILE A 116 -5.11 -3.11 6.96
CA ILE A 116 -3.87 -3.60 7.57
C ILE A 116 -4.11 -4.01 9.03
N CYS A 117 -4.82 -3.18 9.81
CA CYS A 117 -5.12 -3.50 11.21
C CYS A 117 -6.11 -4.67 11.37
N SER A 118 -6.98 -4.92 10.39
CA SER A 118 -8.04 -5.93 10.50
C SER A 118 -7.70 -7.28 9.87
N VAL A 119 -6.66 -7.36 9.03
CA VAL A 119 -6.32 -8.62 8.38
C VAL A 119 -5.83 -9.66 9.37
N SER A 120 -6.23 -10.91 9.13
CA SER A 120 -5.73 -12.05 9.87
C SER A 120 -4.28 -12.37 9.49
N GLU A 121 -3.55 -12.98 10.40
CA GLU A 121 -2.18 -13.43 10.18
C GLU A 121 -2.08 -14.61 9.22
N ARG A 122 -3.18 -15.27 8.84
CA ARG A 122 -3.12 -16.41 7.92
C ARG A 122 -3.17 -15.99 6.45
N ASN A 123 -3.95 -14.96 6.14
CA ASN A 123 -4.22 -14.54 4.76
C ASN A 123 -3.98 -13.04 4.54
N GLY A 124 -3.41 -12.35 5.53
CA GLY A 124 -3.41 -10.90 5.55
C GLY A 124 -2.64 -10.29 4.40
N PHE A 125 -1.45 -10.81 4.08
CA PHE A 125 -0.69 -10.31 2.95
C PHE A 125 -1.39 -10.47 1.60
N ARG A 126 -2.06 -11.61 1.34
CA ARG A 126 -2.83 -11.81 0.11
C ARG A 126 -4.03 -10.84 0.02
N GLN A 127 -4.70 -10.58 1.15
CA GLN A 127 -5.77 -9.58 1.20
C GLN A 127 -5.25 -8.17 0.93
N LEU A 128 -4.11 -7.80 1.52
CA LEU A 128 -3.45 -6.52 1.29
C LEU A 128 -3.01 -6.37 -0.17
N ALA A 129 -2.41 -7.41 -0.76
CA ALA A 129 -2.05 -7.45 -2.18
C ALA A 129 -3.26 -7.16 -3.08
N GLY A 130 -4.39 -7.83 -2.82
CA GLY A 130 -5.65 -7.59 -3.53
C GLY A 130 -6.12 -6.14 -3.42
N LYS A 131 -6.05 -5.53 -2.23
CA LYS A 131 -6.44 -4.13 -2.03
C LYS A 131 -5.46 -3.16 -2.71
N THR A 132 -4.15 -3.43 -2.70
CA THR A 132 -3.16 -2.63 -3.43
C THR A 132 -3.46 -2.62 -4.93
N ARG A 133 -3.81 -3.77 -5.53
CA ARG A 133 -4.23 -3.83 -6.95
C ARG A 133 -5.52 -3.06 -7.20
N ARG A 134 -6.51 -3.14 -6.29
CA ARG A 134 -7.76 -2.38 -6.40
C ARG A 134 -7.54 -0.87 -6.35
N ILE A 135 -6.61 -0.38 -5.52
CA ILE A 135 -6.23 1.05 -5.51
C ILE A 135 -5.69 1.47 -6.88
N ALA A 136 -4.76 0.71 -7.45
CA ALA A 136 -4.25 0.97 -8.81
C ALA A 136 -5.39 1.00 -9.85
N SER A 137 -6.30 0.04 -9.79
CA SER A 137 -7.48 0.00 -10.66
C SER A 137 -8.42 1.19 -10.47
N ASN A 138 -8.65 1.65 -9.24
CA ASN A 138 -9.47 2.82 -8.96
C ASN A 138 -8.84 4.08 -9.56
N ILE A 139 -7.53 4.28 -9.38
CA ILE A 139 -6.78 5.38 -9.97
C ILE A 139 -6.87 5.32 -11.50
N LYS A 140 -6.69 4.14 -12.10
CA LYS A 140 -6.80 3.92 -13.54
C LYS A 140 -8.20 4.20 -14.09
N THR A 141 -9.24 3.81 -13.35
CA THR A 141 -10.62 4.14 -13.71
C THR A 141 -10.88 5.64 -13.67
N LYS A 142 -10.25 6.37 -12.73
CA LYS A 142 -10.40 7.82 -12.61
C LYS A 142 -9.53 8.62 -13.58
N SER A 143 -8.44 8.05 -14.10
CA SER A 143 -7.64 8.66 -15.18
C SER A 143 -8.29 8.56 -16.57
N CYS A 144 -9.61 8.36 -16.64
CA CYS A 144 -10.35 8.08 -17.87
C CYS A 144 -10.19 9.17 -18.96
N HIS A 145 -10.04 10.43 -18.55
CA HIS A 145 -9.84 11.58 -19.45
C HIS A 145 -8.37 11.93 -19.69
N ASN A 146 -7.45 11.42 -18.86
CA ASN A 146 -6.02 11.63 -18.99
C ASN A 146 -5.29 10.33 -18.64
N PRO A 147 -5.29 9.35 -19.56
CA PRO A 147 -4.75 8.02 -19.29
C PRO A 147 -3.30 8.10 -18.82
N ILE A 148 -3.01 7.36 -17.76
CA ILE A 148 -1.66 7.21 -17.26
C ILE A 148 -1.06 5.96 -17.92
N ASP A 149 0.20 6.03 -18.32
CA ASP A 149 0.91 4.88 -18.90
C ASP A 149 0.94 3.70 -17.91
N GLU A 150 0.68 2.48 -18.39
CA GLU A 150 0.78 1.25 -17.59
C GLU A 150 2.14 1.11 -16.90
N ALA A 151 3.21 1.58 -17.54
CA ALA A 151 4.56 1.56 -17.00
C ALA A 151 4.68 2.34 -15.68
N GLU A 152 3.84 3.36 -15.47
CA GLU A 152 3.86 4.14 -14.23
C GLU A 152 3.20 3.41 -13.04
N TYR A 153 2.37 2.39 -13.29
CA TYR A 153 1.76 1.57 -12.23
C TYR A 153 2.65 0.41 -11.77
N VAL A 154 3.80 0.20 -12.42
CA VAL A 154 4.70 -0.92 -12.13
C VAL A 154 5.16 -0.93 -10.67
N GLY A 155 5.36 0.24 -10.05
CA GLY A 155 5.73 0.34 -8.63
C GLY A 155 4.67 -0.26 -7.72
N ILE A 156 3.41 0.13 -7.90
CA ILE A 156 2.27 -0.38 -7.12
C ILE A 156 2.05 -1.87 -7.37
N TYR A 157 2.11 -2.34 -8.62
CA TYR A 157 1.93 -3.76 -8.93
C TYR A 157 3.06 -4.63 -8.35
N LYS A 158 4.32 -4.18 -8.43
CA LYS A 158 5.43 -4.86 -7.75
C LYS A 158 5.25 -4.92 -6.24
N ALA A 159 4.68 -3.88 -5.63
CA ALA A 159 4.36 -3.91 -4.21
C ALA A 159 3.27 -4.97 -3.91
N ALA A 160 2.24 -5.07 -4.75
CA ALA A 160 1.19 -6.07 -4.60
C ALA A 160 1.74 -7.51 -4.77
N ASP A 161 2.59 -7.74 -5.77
CA ASP A 161 3.19 -9.05 -6.02
C ASP A 161 4.15 -9.45 -4.89
N PHE A 162 4.87 -8.47 -4.34
CA PHE A 162 5.69 -8.69 -3.15
C PHE A 162 4.84 -9.12 -1.94
N LEU A 163 3.70 -8.46 -1.71
CA LEU A 163 2.77 -8.87 -0.65
C LEU A 163 2.26 -10.30 -0.89
N ASP A 164 1.87 -10.66 -2.12
CA ASP A 164 1.47 -12.06 -2.41
C ASP A 164 2.59 -13.06 -2.13
N THR A 165 3.83 -12.70 -2.48
CA THR A 165 5.02 -13.52 -2.18
C THR A 165 5.18 -13.72 -0.67
N LEU A 166 5.07 -12.65 0.12
CA LEU A 166 5.08 -12.75 1.58
C LEU A 166 3.94 -13.64 2.12
N GLY A 167 2.76 -13.56 1.52
CA GLY A 167 1.64 -14.42 1.88
C GLY A 167 1.92 -15.91 1.63
N VAL A 168 2.59 -16.24 0.53
CA VAL A 168 3.03 -17.62 0.23
C VAL A 168 4.08 -18.09 1.24
N GLU A 169 5.08 -17.27 1.55
CA GLU A 169 6.13 -17.63 2.53
C GLU A 169 5.55 -17.80 3.94
N MET A 170 4.66 -16.91 4.37
CA MET A 170 3.95 -17.03 5.63
C MET A 170 3.14 -18.32 5.72
N HIS A 171 2.47 -18.72 4.64
CA HIS A 171 1.77 -20.00 4.60
C HIS A 171 2.74 -21.18 4.74
N LYS A 172 3.87 -21.18 4.04
CA LYS A 172 4.91 -22.21 4.17
C LYS A 172 5.46 -22.29 5.59
N MET A 173 5.75 -21.15 6.22
CA MET A 173 6.25 -21.08 7.60
C MET A 173 5.23 -21.62 8.60
N SER A 174 3.94 -21.32 8.42
CA SER A 174 2.88 -21.86 9.27
C SER A 174 2.78 -23.39 9.21
N LEU A 175 3.01 -23.99 8.04
CA LEU A 175 3.01 -25.45 7.88
C LEU A 175 4.23 -26.10 8.55
N LYS A 176 5.41 -25.47 8.46
CA LYS A 176 6.63 -25.97 9.12
C LYS A 176 6.56 -25.95 10.64
N GLN A 177 5.77 -25.05 11.24
CA GLN A 177 5.59 -24.99 12.69
C GLN A 177 4.58 -26.02 13.24
N GLN A 178 3.82 -26.68 12.35
CA GLN A 178 2.84 -27.72 12.70
C GLN A 178 3.38 -29.15 12.57
N LEU A 179 4.62 -29.30 12.08
CA LEU A 179 5.34 -30.56 11.91
C LEU A 179 6.48 -30.64 12.93
#